data_AF-A0A075I2J4-F1
#
_entry.id   AF-A0A075I2J4-F1
#
_cell.length_a   1.000
_cell.length_b   1.000
_cell.length_c   1.000
_cell.angle_alpha   90.00
_cell.angle_beta   90.00
_cell.angle_gamma   90.00
#
_symmetry.space_group_name_H-M   'P 1'
#
loop_
_entity.id
_entity.type
_entity.pdbx_description
1 polymer ?
#
loop_
_entity_poly.entity_id
_entity_poly.type
_entity_poly.pdbx_seq_one_letter_code
_entity_poly.pdbx_strand_id
1 'polypeptide(L)'
;MDDDLKKEIRKIALQNAVEHDGKTKDKVVLSKSLGTIPELKNNVKDVIPEITSIVSQVNGMSIEEQKTEIQNNFPEILNVKEKPKEERIGLPPLEGAEHGKVVTRFTPAPNGYPHIGHAKAAIISEEYTKMYGGKIVLRFDDTNPDDTRLEYWAAIKVGLDWLGIKFDEEKIPLMT
;
A
#
# COMPACT_ATOMS: atom_id res chain seq x y z
N MET A 1 -9.30 -34.34 -6.95
CA MET A 1 -9.18 -32.99 -7.54
C MET A 1 -8.95 -33.17 -9.02
N ASP A 2 -9.63 -32.35 -9.84
CA ASP A 2 -9.49 -32.38 -11.29
C ASP A 2 -8.04 -32.08 -11.73
N ASP A 3 -7.61 -32.69 -12.85
CA ASP A 3 -6.23 -32.57 -13.32
C ASP A 3 -5.89 -31.15 -13.81
N ASP A 4 -6.87 -30.41 -14.33
CA ASP A 4 -6.66 -29.01 -14.72
C ASP A 4 -6.45 -28.12 -13.49
N LEU A 5 -7.16 -28.39 -12.39
CA LEU A 5 -6.95 -27.69 -11.11
C LEU A 5 -5.58 -27.98 -10.52
N LYS A 6 -5.10 -29.23 -10.61
CA LYS A 6 -3.73 -29.60 -10.19
C LYS A 6 -2.69 -28.86 -11.02
N LYS A 7 -2.91 -28.77 -12.33
CA LYS A 7 -2.03 -28.08 -13.27
C LYS A 7 -1.94 -26.58 -12.96
N GLU A 8 -3.06 -25.91 -12.65
CA GLU A 8 -3.07 -24.50 -12.25
C GLU A 8 -2.41 -24.27 -10.88
N ILE A 9 -2.61 -25.15 -9.89
CA ILE A 9 -1.91 -25.06 -8.61
C ILE A 9 -0.40 -25.22 -8.79
N ARG A 10 0.03 -26.15 -9.65
CA ARG A 10 1.45 -26.37 -9.98
C ARG A 10 2.06 -25.15 -10.68
N LYS A 11 1.33 -24.54 -11.60
CA LYS A 11 1.70 -23.28 -12.25
C LYS A 11 1.97 -22.17 -11.23
N ILE A 12 1.06 -21.97 -10.27
CA ILE A 12 1.19 -20.97 -9.19
C ILE A 12 2.42 -21.26 -8.31
N ALA A 13 2.65 -22.54 -7.98
CA ALA A 13 3.80 -22.95 -7.16
C ALA A 13 5.14 -22.71 -7.89
N LEU A 14 5.24 -23.12 -9.16
CA LEU A 14 6.43 -22.93 -10.00
C LEU A 14 6.75 -21.44 -10.19
N GLN A 15 5.75 -20.63 -10.55
CA GLN A 15 5.93 -19.19 -10.71
C GLN A 15 6.45 -18.55 -9.43
N ASN A 16 5.84 -18.86 -8.29
CA ASN A 16 6.28 -18.25 -7.04
C ASN A 16 7.65 -18.75 -6.58
N ALA A 17 8.00 -20.01 -6.85
CA ALA A 17 9.32 -20.54 -6.53
C ALA A 17 10.41 -19.83 -7.35
N VAL A 18 10.21 -19.63 -8.65
CA VAL A 18 11.17 -18.90 -9.50
C VAL A 18 11.32 -17.43 -9.09
N GLU A 19 10.23 -16.78 -8.66
CA GLU A 19 10.26 -15.42 -8.09
C GLU A 19 11.03 -15.31 -6.75
N HIS A 20 11.26 -16.44 -6.07
CA HIS A 20 11.87 -16.50 -4.73
C HIS A 20 12.95 -17.58 -4.63
N ASP A 21 13.97 -17.48 -5.49
CA ASP A 21 15.21 -18.27 -5.42
C ASP A 21 14.98 -19.80 -5.41
N GLY A 22 13.97 -20.24 -6.16
CA GLY A 22 13.62 -21.65 -6.33
C GLY A 22 12.81 -22.26 -5.19
N LYS A 23 12.30 -21.46 -4.24
CA LYS A 23 11.54 -21.96 -3.09
C LYS A 23 10.19 -21.26 -2.93
N THR A 24 9.18 -22.04 -2.54
CA THR A 24 7.86 -21.52 -2.14
C THR A 24 7.35 -22.23 -0.89
N LYS A 25 6.22 -21.74 -0.35
CA LYS A 25 5.60 -22.23 0.89
C LYS A 25 4.13 -22.53 0.66
N ASP A 26 3.64 -23.60 1.29
CA ASP A 26 2.25 -24.07 1.20
C ASP A 26 1.23 -22.95 1.44
N LYS A 27 1.43 -22.14 2.47
CA LYS A 27 0.53 -21.02 2.82
C LYS A 27 0.43 -19.97 1.70
N VAL A 28 1.54 -19.71 1.01
CA VAL A 28 1.59 -18.72 -0.09
C VAL A 28 0.84 -19.28 -1.30
N VAL A 29 1.14 -20.52 -1.68
CA VAL A 29 0.47 -21.20 -2.79
C VAL A 29 -1.03 -21.34 -2.52
N LEU A 30 -1.43 -21.77 -1.32
CA LEU A 30 -2.84 -21.83 -0.91
C LEU A 30 -3.55 -20.48 -1.04
N SER A 31 -2.94 -19.40 -0.54
CA SER A 31 -3.54 -18.07 -0.60
C SER A 31 -3.71 -17.59 -2.04
N LYS A 32 -2.70 -17.80 -2.90
CA LYS A 32 -2.75 -17.44 -4.32
C LYS A 32 -3.75 -18.30 -5.09
N SER A 33 -3.79 -19.60 -4.84
CA SER A 33 -4.74 -20.53 -5.49
C SER A 33 -6.19 -20.22 -5.14
N LEU A 34 -6.50 -19.94 -3.87
CA LEU A 34 -7.86 -19.54 -3.46
C LEU A 34 -8.28 -18.17 -4.00
N GLY A 35 -7.32 -17.28 -4.27
CA GLY A 35 -7.56 -15.98 -4.90
C GLY A 35 -7.81 -16.08 -6.41
N THR A 36 -7.15 -17.03 -7.07
CA THR A 36 -7.16 -17.17 -8.55
C THR A 36 -8.24 -18.13 -9.03
N ILE A 37 -8.52 -19.19 -8.26
CA ILE A 37 -9.41 -20.29 -8.64
C ILE A 37 -10.58 -20.35 -7.65
N PRO A 38 -11.73 -19.72 -7.96
CA PRO A 38 -12.86 -19.63 -7.04
C PRO A 38 -13.41 -20.99 -6.58
N GLU A 39 -13.31 -22.02 -7.42
CA GLU A 39 -13.82 -23.37 -7.19
C GLU A 39 -13.16 -24.07 -5.99
N LEU A 40 -11.90 -23.74 -5.69
CA LEU A 40 -11.14 -24.34 -4.59
C LEU A 40 -11.69 -23.92 -3.21
N LYS A 41 -12.45 -22.82 -3.14
CA LYS A 41 -13.05 -22.34 -1.88
C LYS A 41 -14.09 -23.30 -1.29
N ASN A 42 -14.70 -24.13 -2.13
CA ASN A 42 -15.72 -25.08 -1.68
C ASN A 42 -15.11 -26.35 -1.06
N ASN A 43 -13.86 -26.69 -1.40
CA ASN A 43 -13.22 -27.96 -1.04
C ASN A 43 -11.82 -27.77 -0.42
N VAL A 44 -11.60 -26.69 0.33
CA VAL A 44 -10.27 -26.29 0.85
C VAL A 44 -9.54 -27.41 1.59
N LYS A 45 -10.27 -28.23 2.37
CA LYS A 45 -9.67 -29.32 3.16
C LYS A 45 -8.99 -30.38 2.29
N ASP A 46 -9.55 -30.67 1.11
CA ASP A 46 -9.03 -31.68 0.19
C ASP A 46 -7.90 -31.14 -0.69
N VAL A 47 -7.85 -29.80 -0.83
CA VAL A 47 -6.84 -29.10 -1.64
C VAL A 47 -5.52 -28.94 -0.88
N ILE A 48 -5.55 -28.82 0.45
CA ILE A 48 -4.34 -28.61 1.27
C ILE A 48 -3.29 -29.73 1.07
N PRO A 49 -3.62 -31.03 1.17
CA PRO A 49 -2.64 -32.09 0.97
C PRO A 49 -2.01 -32.09 -0.43
N GLU A 50 -2.82 -31.77 -1.45
CA GLU A 50 -2.35 -31.67 -2.83
C GLU A 50 -1.40 -30.49 -3.03
N ILE A 51 -1.71 -29.34 -2.43
CA ILE A 51 -0.79 -28.18 -2.43
C ILE A 51 0.52 -28.53 -1.75
N THR A 52 0.50 -29.15 -0.57
CA THR A 52 1.72 -29.56 0.14
C THR A 52 2.57 -30.51 -0.71
N SER A 53 1.94 -31.47 -1.38
CA SER A 53 2.62 -32.38 -2.30
C SER A 53 3.28 -31.63 -3.47
N ILE A 54 2.54 -30.74 -4.14
CA ILE A 54 3.04 -29.94 -5.25
C ILE A 54 4.19 -29.01 -4.82
N VAL A 55 4.05 -28.32 -3.67
CA VAL A 55 5.10 -27.44 -3.14
C VAL A 55 6.37 -28.23 -2.83
N SER A 56 6.24 -29.41 -2.23
CA SER A 56 7.39 -30.29 -1.97
C SER A 56 8.12 -30.68 -3.25
N GLN A 57 7.37 -31.07 -4.29
CA GLN A 57 7.93 -31.41 -5.60
C GLN A 57 8.66 -30.22 -6.23
N VAL A 58 8.02 -29.05 -6.28
CA VAL A 58 8.60 -27.84 -6.86
C VAL A 58 9.86 -27.42 -6.10
N ASN A 59 9.82 -27.43 -4.77
CA ASN A 59 10.98 -27.11 -3.93
C ASN A 59 12.12 -28.13 -4.06
N GLY A 60 11.82 -29.36 -4.49
CA GLY A 60 12.80 -30.41 -4.75
C GLY A 60 13.54 -30.22 -6.09
N MET A 61 13.01 -29.41 -6.99
CA MET A 61 13.62 -29.09 -8.28
C MET A 61 14.64 -27.95 -8.17
N SER A 62 15.64 -27.94 -9.05
CA SER A 62 16.52 -26.79 -9.26
C SER A 62 15.80 -25.66 -9.99
N ILE A 63 16.31 -24.43 -9.87
CA ILE A 63 15.75 -23.25 -10.54
C ILE A 63 15.71 -23.45 -12.07
N GLU A 64 16.71 -24.10 -12.65
CA GLU A 64 16.78 -24.32 -14.09
C GLU A 64 15.75 -25.37 -14.56
N GLU A 65 15.51 -26.42 -13.77
CA GLU A 65 14.42 -27.37 -14.03
C GLU A 65 13.04 -26.70 -13.90
N GLN A 66 12.85 -25.85 -12.90
CA GLN A 66 11.61 -25.08 -12.72
C GLN A 66 11.35 -24.16 -13.93
N LYS A 67 12.36 -23.39 -14.37
CA LYS A 67 12.26 -22.54 -15.57
C LYS A 67 11.96 -23.34 -16.83
N THR A 68 12.62 -24.49 -16.99
CA THR A 68 12.40 -25.40 -18.13
C THR A 68 10.97 -25.93 -18.12
N GLU A 69 10.44 -26.31 -16.96
CA GLU A 69 9.06 -26.77 -16.83
C GLU A 69 8.07 -25.65 -17.15
N ILE A 70 8.30 -24.43 -16.65
CA ILE A 70 7.49 -23.26 -16.99
C ILE A 70 7.51 -23.03 -18.51
N GLN A 71 8.67 -23.08 -19.14
CA GLN A 71 8.78 -22.85 -20.58
C GLN A 71 8.01 -23.87 -21.41
N ASN A 72 8.03 -25.14 -21.00
CA ASN A 72 7.39 -26.22 -21.74
C ASN A 72 5.88 -26.31 -21.49
N ASN A 73 5.44 -26.09 -20.25
CA ASN A 73 4.08 -26.38 -19.83
C ASN A 73 3.22 -25.13 -19.59
N PHE A 74 3.86 -23.99 -19.32
CA PHE A 74 3.22 -22.74 -18.94
C PHE A 74 3.89 -21.50 -19.59
N PRO A 75 4.12 -21.51 -20.92
CA PRO A 75 4.86 -20.45 -21.62
C PRO A 75 4.21 -19.06 -21.47
N GLU A 76 2.91 -19.00 -21.14
CA GLU A 76 2.20 -17.75 -20.85
C GLU A 76 2.74 -17.01 -19.61
N ILE A 77 3.36 -17.70 -18.64
CA ILE A 77 3.97 -17.05 -17.47
C ILE A 77 5.18 -16.20 -17.88
N LEU A 78 5.98 -16.71 -18.83
CA LEU A 78 7.20 -16.04 -19.29
C LEU A 78 6.90 -14.79 -20.14
N ASN A 79 5.70 -14.73 -20.74
CA ASN A 79 5.26 -13.64 -21.59
C ASN A 79 4.45 -12.58 -20.85
N VAL A 80 4.22 -12.72 -19.54
CA VAL A 80 3.75 -11.61 -18.72
C VAL A 80 4.92 -10.64 -18.61
N LYS A 81 5.07 -9.75 -19.59
CA LYS A 81 5.70 -8.45 -19.35
C LYS A 81 5.10 -7.99 -18.05
N GLU A 82 5.93 -7.80 -17.00
CA GLU A 82 5.51 -7.02 -15.84
C GLU A 82 4.75 -5.85 -16.44
N LYS A 83 3.42 -5.76 -16.20
CA LYS A 83 2.74 -4.51 -16.48
C LYS A 83 3.64 -3.51 -15.77
N PRO A 84 4.28 -2.57 -16.48
CA PRO A 84 5.13 -1.61 -15.82
C PRO A 84 4.26 -1.11 -14.68
N LYS A 85 4.68 -1.40 -13.43
CA LYS A 85 4.06 -0.73 -12.30
C LYS A 85 4.31 0.71 -12.69
N GLU A 86 3.29 1.40 -13.16
CA GLU A 86 3.36 2.84 -13.30
C GLU A 86 3.73 3.27 -11.89
N GLU A 87 5.01 3.57 -11.68
CA GLU A 87 5.46 4.16 -10.45
C GLU A 87 4.59 5.38 -10.32
N ARG A 88 3.68 5.36 -9.35
CA ARG A 88 2.86 6.53 -9.06
C ARG A 88 3.82 7.56 -8.51
N ILE A 89 4.35 8.39 -9.40
CA ILE A 89 5.22 9.51 -9.05
C ILE A 89 4.31 10.58 -8.45
N GLY A 90 4.42 10.75 -7.12
CA GLY A 90 3.71 11.80 -6.39
C GLY A 90 2.26 11.46 -6.02
N LEU A 91 1.52 12.50 -5.64
CA LEU A 91 0.12 12.40 -5.22
C LEU A 91 -0.82 12.34 -6.42
N PRO A 92 -1.96 11.63 -6.33
CA PRO A 92 -2.95 11.62 -7.40
C PRO A 92 -3.53 13.02 -7.63
N PRO A 93 -3.94 13.38 -8.86
CA PRO A 93 -4.54 14.68 -9.09
C PRO A 93 -5.90 14.82 -8.37
N LEU A 94 -6.19 16.03 -7.89
CA LEU A 94 -7.49 16.41 -7.36
C LEU A 94 -8.47 16.68 -8.52
N GLU A 95 -9.65 16.07 -8.45
CA GLU A 95 -10.71 16.28 -9.45
C GLU A 95 -11.23 17.72 -9.40
N GLY A 96 -11.32 18.38 -10.55
CA GLY A 96 -11.80 19.76 -10.65
C GLY A 96 -10.87 20.82 -10.06
N ALA A 97 -9.64 20.46 -9.67
CA ALA A 97 -8.69 21.42 -9.13
C ALA A 97 -8.20 22.38 -10.23
N GLU A 98 -8.35 23.67 -9.96
CA GLU A 98 -7.81 24.73 -10.78
C GLU A 98 -6.55 25.30 -10.12
N HIS A 99 -5.50 25.53 -10.93
CA HIS A 99 -4.25 26.12 -10.46
C HIS A 99 -4.51 27.51 -9.85
N GLY A 100 -3.90 27.79 -8.69
CA GLY A 100 -4.10 29.01 -7.91
C GLY A 100 -5.37 29.02 -7.05
N LYS A 101 -6.30 28.07 -7.19
CA LYS A 101 -7.58 28.05 -6.47
C LYS A 101 -7.67 26.99 -5.35
N VAL A 102 -6.75 26.04 -5.31
CA VAL A 102 -6.75 25.00 -4.28
C VAL A 102 -6.39 25.59 -2.92
N VAL A 103 -7.21 25.32 -1.91
CA VAL A 103 -6.93 25.66 -0.52
C VAL A 103 -6.98 24.39 0.32
N THR A 104 -5.83 24.01 0.86
CA THR A 104 -5.72 22.87 1.78
C THR A 104 -5.74 23.36 3.22
N ARG A 105 -5.91 22.43 4.17
CA ARG A 105 -5.81 22.74 5.59
C ARG A 105 -5.13 21.61 6.35
N PHE A 106 -4.30 21.98 7.32
CA PHE A 106 -3.84 21.08 8.36
C PHE A 106 -4.58 21.41 9.65
N THR A 107 -5.33 20.44 10.17
CA THR A 107 -6.20 20.63 11.35
C THR A 107 -5.83 19.77 12.54
N PRO A 108 -4.73 20.09 13.24
CA PRO A 108 -4.31 19.34 14.41
C PRO A 108 -5.13 19.73 15.64
N ALA A 109 -5.43 18.73 16.48
CA ALA A 109 -5.94 18.97 17.82
C ALA A 109 -4.77 19.29 18.76
N PRO A 110 -4.81 20.40 19.51
CA PRO A 110 -3.74 20.81 20.41
C PRO A 110 -3.85 20.14 21.79
N ASN A 111 -3.97 18.80 21.81
CA ASN A 111 -4.12 17.98 23.01
C ASN A 111 -2.96 17.00 23.26
N GLY A 112 -1.92 17.06 22.43
CA GLY A 112 -0.72 16.25 22.58
C GLY A 112 0.43 16.74 21.70
N TYR A 113 1.61 16.18 21.91
CA TYR A 113 2.78 16.47 21.08
C TYR A 113 2.61 15.90 19.66
N PRO A 114 3.06 16.62 18.62
CA PRO A 114 2.98 16.14 17.25
C PRO A 114 3.86 14.89 17.06
N HIS A 115 3.42 14.00 16.17
CA HIS A 115 4.11 12.75 15.83
C HIS A 115 4.07 12.53 14.31
N ILE A 116 4.66 11.43 13.82
CA ILE A 116 4.81 11.17 12.37
C ILE A 116 3.49 11.19 11.57
N GLY A 117 2.36 10.91 12.21
CA GLY A 117 1.03 11.02 11.60
C GLY A 117 0.64 12.46 11.28
N HIS A 118 0.97 13.39 12.19
CA HIS A 118 0.81 14.83 11.98
C HIS A 118 1.69 15.31 10.82
N ALA A 119 2.96 14.89 10.81
CA ALA A 119 3.88 15.21 9.73
C ALA A 119 3.33 14.76 8.37
N LYS A 120 2.84 13.51 8.27
CA LYS A 120 2.23 12.99 7.05
C LYS A 120 1.04 13.85 6.57
N ALA A 121 0.12 14.21 7.47
CA ALA A 121 -1.05 15.02 7.11
C ALA A 121 -0.67 16.44 6.65
N ALA A 122 0.29 17.06 7.33
CA ALA A 122 0.79 18.38 6.96
C ALA A 122 1.52 18.36 5.60
N ILE A 123 2.42 17.38 5.38
CA ILE A 123 3.15 17.21 4.12
C ILE A 123 2.20 16.97 2.96
N ILE A 124 1.19 16.09 3.09
CA ILE A 124 0.22 15.85 2.01
C ILE A 124 -0.53 17.15 1.65
N SER A 125 -0.90 17.95 2.64
CA SER A 125 -1.57 19.23 2.42
C SER A 125 -0.67 20.24 1.72
N GLU A 126 0.60 20.31 2.13
CA GLU A 126 1.61 21.17 1.51
C GLU A 126 1.91 20.72 0.06
N GLU A 127 2.07 19.44 -0.20
CA GLU A 127 2.36 18.91 -1.54
C GLU A 127 1.23 19.20 -2.51
N TYR A 128 -0.04 19.04 -2.11
CA TYR A 128 -1.16 19.50 -2.96
C TYR A 128 -1.15 21.01 -3.18
N THR A 129 -0.77 21.78 -2.16
CA THR A 129 -0.63 23.24 -2.28
C THR A 129 0.44 23.60 -3.31
N LYS A 130 1.60 22.95 -3.28
CA LYS A 130 2.68 23.12 -4.27
C LYS A 130 2.25 22.68 -5.67
N MET A 131 1.64 21.51 -5.80
CA MET A 131 1.16 20.96 -7.08
C MET A 131 0.21 21.92 -7.81
N TYR A 132 -0.63 22.62 -7.07
CA TYR A 132 -1.67 23.47 -7.62
C TYR A 132 -1.43 24.98 -7.42
N GLY A 133 -0.27 25.40 -6.93
CA GLY A 133 0.01 26.82 -6.63
C GLY A 133 -1.02 27.44 -5.67
N GLY A 134 -1.54 26.64 -4.75
CA GLY A 134 -2.65 26.97 -3.87
C GLY A 134 -2.20 27.67 -2.57
N LYS A 135 -3.04 27.57 -1.54
CA LYS A 135 -2.74 28.00 -0.17
C LYS A 135 -2.94 26.89 0.85
N ILE A 136 -2.22 26.95 1.97
CA ILE A 136 -2.42 26.06 3.12
C ILE A 136 -2.82 26.85 4.37
N VAL A 137 -3.89 26.40 5.01
CA VAL A 137 -4.42 26.98 6.25
C VAL A 137 -4.08 26.09 7.44
N LEU A 138 -3.45 26.67 8.47
CA LEU A 138 -3.32 26.02 9.77
C LEU A 138 -4.56 26.36 10.60
N ARG A 139 -5.37 25.35 10.95
CA ARG A 139 -6.57 25.53 11.77
C ARG A 139 -6.57 24.55 12.92
N PHE A 140 -6.37 25.01 14.14
CA PHE A 140 -6.44 24.12 15.29
C PHE A 140 -7.87 23.63 15.53
N ASP A 141 -8.00 22.35 15.87
CA ASP A 141 -9.27 21.72 16.26
C ASP A 141 -9.35 21.68 17.78
N ASP A 142 -10.03 22.66 18.37
CA ASP A 142 -10.16 22.87 19.81
C ASP A 142 -11.57 22.52 20.33
N THR A 143 -12.24 21.59 19.65
CA THR A 143 -13.59 21.11 20.03
C THR A 143 -13.69 20.56 21.45
N ASN A 144 -12.55 20.25 22.10
CA ASN A 144 -12.46 19.97 23.53
C ASN A 144 -11.50 20.94 24.26
N PRO A 145 -12.01 21.99 24.92
CA PRO A 145 -11.19 22.97 25.63
C PRO A 145 -10.36 22.38 26.78
N ASP A 146 -10.90 21.39 27.50
CA ASP A 146 -10.26 20.82 28.70
C ASP A 146 -8.97 20.05 28.38
N ASP A 147 -8.90 19.49 27.17
CA ASP A 147 -7.73 18.75 26.70
C ASP A 147 -6.72 19.65 25.96
N THR A 148 -7.06 20.92 25.75
CA THR A 148 -6.24 21.85 24.97
C THR A 148 -5.21 22.55 25.84
N ARG A 149 -3.92 22.53 25.44
CA ARG A 149 -2.85 23.27 26.16
C ARG A 149 -1.96 24.04 25.21
N LEU A 150 -1.62 25.29 25.59
CA LEU A 150 -0.75 26.19 24.81
C LEU A 150 0.60 25.55 24.42
N GLU A 151 1.14 24.66 25.25
CA GLU A 151 2.39 23.93 24.93
C GLU A 151 2.26 23.09 23.66
N TYR A 152 1.11 22.47 23.42
CA TYR A 152 0.86 21.65 22.23
C TYR A 152 0.67 22.52 20.98
N TRP A 153 0.03 23.68 21.12
CA TRP A 153 -0.03 24.69 20.05
C TRP A 153 1.38 25.07 19.58
N ALA A 154 2.26 25.41 20.54
CA ALA A 154 3.64 25.77 20.25
C ALA A 154 4.41 24.60 19.62
N ALA A 155 4.30 23.39 20.19
CA ALA A 155 5.00 22.21 19.69
C ALA A 155 4.60 21.87 18.25
N ILE A 156 3.31 21.99 17.90
CA ILE A 156 2.81 21.79 16.54
C ILE A 156 3.45 22.80 15.58
N LYS A 157 3.48 24.09 15.93
CA LYS A 157 4.10 25.13 15.09
C LYS A 157 5.60 24.90 14.89
N VAL A 158 6.32 24.56 15.96
CA VAL A 158 7.75 24.21 15.89
C VAL A 158 7.97 23.00 14.98
N GLY A 159 7.11 21.98 15.06
CA GLY A 159 7.16 20.82 14.18
C GLY A 159 6.95 21.17 12.71
N LEU A 160 6.00 22.05 12.40
CA LEU A 160 5.76 22.53 11.03
C LEU A 160 6.95 23.34 10.49
N ASP A 161 7.50 24.25 11.29
CA ASP A 161 8.68 25.04 10.93
C ASP A 161 9.91 24.14 10.69
N TRP A 162 10.11 23.13 11.54
CA TRP A 162 11.18 22.13 11.37
C TRP A 162 11.02 21.32 10.07
N LEU A 163 9.78 21.02 9.66
CA LEU A 163 9.49 20.37 8.37
C LEU A 163 9.62 21.34 7.17
N GLY A 164 9.81 22.64 7.41
CA GLY A 164 9.84 23.66 6.37
C GLY A 164 8.48 24.05 5.81
N ILE A 165 7.38 23.64 6.46
CA ILE A 165 6.01 23.86 6.00
C ILE A 165 5.55 25.25 6.46
N LYS A 166 5.33 26.15 5.51
CA LYS A 166 4.79 27.50 5.76
C LYS A 166 3.30 27.54 5.43
N PHE A 167 2.50 28.06 6.35
CA PHE A 167 1.08 28.29 6.15
C PHE A 167 0.77 29.76 5.82
N ASP A 168 -0.23 29.97 4.97
CA ASP A 168 -0.65 31.30 4.49
C ASP A 168 -1.59 31.99 5.47
N GLU A 169 -2.38 31.19 6.20
CA GLU A 169 -3.37 31.68 7.13
C GLU A 169 -3.39 30.77 8.37
N GLU A 170 -3.46 31.40 9.55
CA GLU A 170 -3.70 30.72 10.81
C GLU A 170 -5.11 31.06 11.31
N LYS A 171 -5.93 30.04 11.55
CA LYS A 171 -7.26 30.18 12.15
C LYS A 171 -7.26 29.58 13.54
N ILE A 172 -7.34 30.48 14.52
CA ILE A 172 -7.59 30.16 15.92
C ILE A 172 -9.10 30.28 16.12
N PRO A 173 -9.81 29.24 16.56
CA PRO A 173 -11.21 29.37 16.92
C PRO A 173 -11.33 30.36 18.09
N LEU A 174 -12.38 31.19 18.07
CA LEU A 174 -12.59 32.19 19.12
C LEU A 174 -12.69 31.44 20.45
N MET A 175 -11.76 31.69 21.37
CA MET A 175 -11.91 31.31 22.78
C MET A 175 -13.13 32.04 23.33
N THR A 176 -14.31 31.43 23.23
CA THR A 176 -15.56 31.86 23.89
C THR A 176 -15.76 31.12 25.18
#